data_AF-A0A377K738-F1
#
_entry.id   AF-A0A377K738-F1
#
_cell.length_a   1.000
_cell.length_b   1.000
_cell.length_c   1.000
_cell.angle_alpha   90.00
_cell.angle_beta   90.00
_cell.angle_gamma   90.00
#
_symmetry.space_group_name_H-M   'P 1'
#
loop_
_entity.id
_entity.type
_entity.pdbx_description
1 polymer ?
#
loop_
_entity_poly.entity_id
_entity_poly.type
_entity_poly.pdbx_seq_one_letter_code
_entity_poly.pdbx_strand_id
1 'polypeptide(L)'
;MSFSDTTAALNAGVAIIYQELHLVPEMTVAENIYLGQLPHKGGIVNRSLLNYEAGLQIKHLGMDIDPDTPLKYLSIGQWQMVEIAKALARNAKIIAFDEPTSSLSAREIDNLFRVIRELRKEGRVILYVSHRMEEIFALSDAITVFKDGRYVKTFTDMQQVDHDALVQAMVGRDIGDIYGWQPRSYGEEPAAS
;
A
#
# COMPACT_ATOMS: atom_id res chain seq x y z
N MET A 1 -5.28 -3.96 23.90
CA MET A 1 -6.02 -2.71 23.63
C MET A 1 -7.17 -3.04 22.72
N SER A 2 -8.38 -2.52 23.00
CA SER A 2 -9.55 -2.64 22.12
C SER A 2 -9.97 -1.22 21.74
N PHE A 3 -10.23 -0.97 20.47
CA PHE A 3 -10.73 0.32 19.98
C PHE A 3 -12.26 0.24 19.90
N SER A 4 -12.96 1.23 20.47
CA SER A 4 -14.43 1.30 20.47
C SER A 4 -15.02 1.77 19.14
N ASP A 5 -14.24 2.51 18.36
CA ASP A 5 -14.63 3.12 17.10
C ASP A 5 -13.39 3.45 16.23
N THR A 6 -13.63 3.85 14.98
CA THR A 6 -12.58 4.20 14.01
C THR A 6 -11.77 5.43 14.44
N THR A 7 -12.41 6.40 15.10
CA THR A 7 -11.75 7.61 15.59
C THR A 7 -10.74 7.28 16.69
N ALA A 8 -11.06 6.35 17.58
CA ALA A 8 -10.16 5.85 18.63
C ALA A 8 -8.91 5.18 18.04
N ALA A 9 -9.07 4.42 16.94
CA ALA A 9 -7.94 3.82 16.23
C ALA A 9 -7.06 4.88 15.53
N LEU A 10 -7.68 5.86 14.85
CA LEU A 10 -6.96 6.99 14.24
C LEU A 10 -6.18 7.80 15.28
N ASN A 11 -6.80 8.11 16.42
CA ASN A 11 -6.16 8.82 17.53
C ASN A 11 -5.03 8.01 18.19
N ALA A 12 -5.09 6.68 18.11
CA ALA A 12 -4.01 5.81 18.52
C ALA A 12 -2.84 5.76 17.52
N GLY A 13 -2.96 6.47 16.40
CA GLY A 13 -1.94 6.55 15.35
C GLY A 13 -2.00 5.39 14.36
N VAL A 14 -3.16 4.77 14.15
CA VAL A 14 -3.37 3.77 13.09
C VAL A 14 -4.03 4.44 11.90
N ALA A 15 -3.41 4.37 10.73
CA ALA A 15 -3.98 4.84 9.48
C ALA A 15 -4.12 3.67 8.49
N ILE A 16 -5.15 3.73 7.66
CA ILE A 16 -5.40 2.76 6.58
C ILE A 16 -5.48 3.55 5.28
N ILE A 17 -4.74 3.10 4.28
CA ILE A 17 -4.74 3.61 2.91
C ILE A 17 -5.38 2.51 2.07
N TYR A 18 -6.62 2.76 1.66
CA TYR A 18 -7.43 1.81 0.92
C TYR A 18 -7.04 1.79 -0.56
N GLN A 19 -7.36 0.69 -1.23
CA GLN A 19 -7.23 0.56 -2.68
C GLN A 19 -8.03 1.66 -3.42
N GLU A 20 -9.25 1.91 -2.96
CA GLU A 20 -10.07 3.04 -3.42
C GLU A 20 -9.80 4.27 -2.55
N LEU A 21 -9.22 5.32 -3.16
CA LEU A 21 -8.79 6.52 -2.44
C LEU A 21 -9.98 7.42 -2.11
N HIS A 22 -10.17 7.73 -0.82
CA HIS A 22 -11.21 8.64 -0.34
C HIS A 22 -10.74 10.10 -0.26
N LEU A 23 -10.49 10.67 -1.43
CA LEU A 23 -10.10 12.07 -1.62
C LEU A 23 -11.22 12.87 -2.29
N VAL A 24 -11.20 14.18 -2.12
CA VAL A 24 -12.12 15.11 -2.79
C VAL A 24 -11.39 15.78 -3.95
N PRO A 25 -11.65 15.40 -5.22
CA PRO A 25 -10.87 15.87 -6.37
C PRO A 25 -10.91 17.39 -6.60
N GLU A 26 -11.99 18.04 -6.19
CA GLU A 26 -12.21 19.48 -6.35
C GLU A 26 -11.42 20.32 -5.34
N MET A 27 -11.04 19.71 -4.21
CA MET A 27 -10.26 20.35 -3.16
C MET A 27 -8.77 20.29 -3.48
N THR A 28 -8.01 21.22 -2.89
CA THR A 28 -6.56 21.24 -3.09
C THR A 28 -5.88 20.08 -2.38
N VAL A 29 -4.62 19.83 -2.74
CA VAL A 29 -3.77 18.86 -2.03
C VAL A 29 -3.72 19.19 -0.53
N ALA A 30 -3.48 20.45 -0.18
CA ALA A 30 -3.37 20.87 1.21
C ALA A 30 -4.69 20.63 1.97
N GLU A 31 -5.82 21.00 1.36
CA GLU A 31 -7.13 20.81 1.96
C GLU A 31 -7.47 19.33 2.18
N ASN A 32 -7.03 18.43 1.30
CA ASN A 32 -7.23 16.99 1.47
C ASN A 32 -6.33 16.39 2.57
N ILE A 33 -5.07 16.80 2.64
CA ILE A 33 -4.12 16.33 3.67
C ILE A 33 -4.65 16.66 5.07
N TYR A 34 -5.18 17.87 5.26
CA TYR A 34 -5.66 18.34 6.55
C TYR A 34 -7.19 18.31 6.68
N LEU A 35 -7.87 17.50 5.85
CA LEU A 35 -9.32 17.41 5.92
C LEU A 35 -9.75 16.86 7.30
N GLY A 36 -10.64 17.61 7.95
CA GLY A 36 -11.07 17.37 9.34
C GLY A 36 -10.11 17.91 10.41
N GLN A 37 -9.00 18.53 10.02
CA GLN A 37 -7.97 19.11 10.90
C GLN A 37 -7.47 20.46 10.37
N LEU A 38 -8.34 21.19 9.66
CA LEU A 38 -7.95 22.44 9.00
C LEU A 38 -7.46 23.46 10.05
N PRO A 39 -6.25 24.03 9.88
CA PRO A 39 -5.76 25.06 10.78
C PRO A 39 -6.67 26.28 10.64
N HIS A 40 -7.19 26.76 11.76
CA HIS A 40 -8.16 27.86 11.77
C HIS A 40 -7.87 28.83 12.91
N LYS A 41 -8.22 30.09 12.69
CA LYS A 41 -8.14 31.15 13.70
C LYS A 41 -9.46 31.92 13.69
N GLY A 42 -10.20 31.87 14.79
CA GLY A 42 -11.51 32.51 14.89
C GLY A 42 -12.57 31.96 13.93
N GLY A 43 -12.52 30.66 13.62
CA GLY A 43 -13.46 30.00 12.69
C GLY A 43 -13.12 30.14 11.20
N ILE A 44 -12.07 30.89 10.86
CA ILE A 44 -11.60 31.06 9.48
C ILE A 44 -10.35 30.20 9.27
N VAL A 45 -10.32 29.45 8.17
CA VAL A 45 -9.18 28.61 7.79
C VAL A 45 -7.96 29.49 7.49
N ASN A 46 -6.83 29.18 8.13
CA ASN A 46 -5.55 29.81 7.86
C ASN A 46 -4.88 29.12 6.66
N ARG A 47 -5.18 29.61 5.45
CA ARG A 47 -4.64 29.06 4.19
C ARG A 47 -3.12 29.08 4.11
N SER A 48 -2.47 30.12 4.66
CA SER A 48 -1.01 30.23 4.63
C SER A 48 -0.36 29.13 5.47
N LEU A 49 -0.89 28.88 6.68
CA LEU A 49 -0.41 27.79 7.52
C LEU A 49 -0.72 26.43 6.90
N LEU A 50 -1.94 26.25 6.37
CA LEU A 50 -2.37 25.02 5.68
C LEU A 50 -1.40 24.64 4.54
N ASN A 51 -1.12 25.57 3.64
CA ASN A 51 -0.22 25.34 2.50
C ASN A 51 1.23 25.12 2.96
N TYR A 52 1.68 25.82 4.00
CA TYR A 52 3.00 25.60 4.59
C TYR A 52 3.14 24.18 5.16
N GLU A 53 2.20 23.76 6.02
CA GLU A 53 2.22 22.44 6.65
C GLU A 53 2.05 21.31 5.62
N ALA A 54 1.25 21.51 4.58
CA ALA A 54 1.13 20.57 3.47
C ALA A 54 2.42 20.48 2.65
N GLY A 55 3.06 21.61 2.37
CA GLY A 55 4.35 21.66 1.67
C GLY A 55 5.44 20.89 2.40
N LEU A 56 5.44 20.90 3.74
CA LEU A 56 6.36 20.08 4.53
C LEU A 56 6.14 18.57 4.31
N GLN A 57 4.89 18.10 4.28
CA GLN A 57 4.56 16.69 4.05
C GLN A 57 4.89 16.25 2.61
N ILE A 58 4.53 17.07 1.62
CA ILE A 58 4.84 16.83 0.21
C ILE A 58 6.35 16.70 0.01
N LYS A 59 7.13 17.63 0.58
CA LYS A 59 8.58 17.61 0.51
C LYS A 59 9.18 16.41 1.24
N HIS A 60 8.64 16.05 2.40
CA HIS A 60 9.04 14.85 3.14
C HIS A 60 8.91 13.61 2.25
N LEU A 61 7.79 13.48 1.54
CA LEU A 61 7.54 12.37 0.61
C LEU A 61 8.35 12.45 -0.70
N GLY A 62 9.15 13.50 -0.89
CA GLY A 62 9.92 13.72 -2.12
C GLY A 62 9.06 14.02 -3.34
N MET A 63 7.86 14.55 -3.13
CA MET A 63 6.95 14.97 -4.20
C MET A 63 7.25 16.41 -4.64
N ASP A 64 7.02 16.68 -5.91
CA ASP A 64 7.05 18.03 -6.48
C ASP A 64 5.63 18.40 -6.95
N ILE A 65 4.80 18.82 -5.98
CA ILE A 65 3.40 19.19 -6.21
C ILE A 65 3.12 20.46 -5.41
N ASP A 66 2.47 21.44 -6.04
CA ASP A 66 2.01 22.63 -5.35
C ASP A 66 0.82 22.27 -4.42
N PRO A 67 0.91 22.53 -3.10
CA PRO A 67 -0.18 22.29 -2.15
C PRO A 67 -1.53 22.92 -2.54
N ASP A 68 -1.53 24.01 -3.32
CA ASP A 68 -2.75 24.71 -3.76
C ASP A 68 -3.36 24.11 -5.02
N THR A 69 -2.72 23.09 -5.62
CA THR A 69 -3.25 22.41 -6.81
C THR A 69 -4.47 21.56 -6.46
N PRO A 70 -5.60 21.69 -7.18
CA PRO A 70 -6.73 20.77 -7.06
C PRO A 70 -6.36 19.34 -7.48
N LEU A 71 -6.79 18.35 -6.69
CA LEU A 71 -6.44 16.94 -6.92
C LEU A 71 -6.85 16.40 -8.28
N LYS A 72 -7.95 16.89 -8.87
CA LYS A 72 -8.41 16.49 -10.21
C LYS A 72 -7.36 16.65 -11.33
N TYR A 73 -6.30 17.44 -11.10
CA TYR A 73 -5.21 17.63 -12.06
C TYR A 73 -4.01 16.68 -11.84
N LEU A 74 -4.08 15.82 -10.82
CA LEU A 74 -3.00 14.93 -10.42
C LEU A 74 -3.24 13.49 -10.90
N SER A 75 -2.16 12.74 -11.08
CA SER A 75 -2.24 11.30 -11.39
C SER A 75 -2.72 10.49 -10.19
N ILE A 76 -3.15 9.25 -10.43
CA ILE A 76 -3.55 8.33 -9.36
C ILE A 76 -2.38 8.04 -8.40
N GLY A 77 -1.16 7.90 -8.92
CA GLY A 77 0.02 7.77 -8.05
C GLY A 77 0.25 9.00 -7.16
N GLN A 78 0.00 10.20 -7.68
CA GLN A 78 0.06 11.41 -6.87
C GLN A 78 -1.05 11.46 -5.82
N TRP A 79 -2.28 11.04 -6.15
CA TRP A 79 -3.38 10.93 -5.18
C TRP A 79 -3.00 10.01 -4.03
N GLN A 80 -2.36 8.89 -4.33
CA GLN A 80 -1.92 7.97 -3.32
C GLN A 80 -0.86 8.56 -2.38
N MET A 81 0.08 9.32 -2.92
CA MET A 81 1.03 10.05 -2.08
C MET A 81 0.35 11.10 -1.20
N VAL A 82 -0.73 11.72 -1.67
CA VAL A 82 -1.56 12.63 -0.86
C VAL A 82 -2.26 11.90 0.29
N GLU A 83 -2.77 10.68 0.08
CA GLU A 83 -3.30 9.86 1.19
C GLU A 83 -2.22 9.46 2.20
N ILE A 84 -1.00 9.16 1.73
CA ILE A 84 0.14 8.94 2.64
C ILE A 84 0.43 10.22 3.43
N ALA A 85 0.50 11.38 2.79
CA ALA A 85 0.73 12.67 3.45
C ALA A 85 -0.33 12.98 4.50
N LYS A 86 -1.61 12.67 4.20
CA LYS A 86 -2.73 12.78 5.13
C LYS A 86 -2.55 11.88 6.35
N ALA A 87 -2.10 10.64 6.18
CA ALA A 87 -1.79 9.75 7.29
C ALA A 87 -0.64 10.30 8.17
N LEU A 88 0.40 10.85 7.55
CA LEU A 88 1.55 11.42 8.26
C LEU A 88 1.21 12.71 9.00
N ALA A 89 0.37 13.58 8.42
CA ALA A 89 -0.14 14.78 9.09
C ALA A 89 -0.88 14.45 10.39
N ARG A 90 -1.51 13.27 10.45
CA ARG A 90 -2.17 12.72 11.65
C ARG A 90 -1.21 11.99 12.61
N ASN A 91 0.09 12.04 12.35
CA ASN A 91 1.14 11.36 13.10
C ASN A 91 0.92 9.83 13.19
N ALA A 92 0.43 9.21 12.12
CA ALA A 92 0.22 7.77 12.08
C ALA A 92 1.53 7.01 12.38
N LYS A 93 1.50 6.14 13.40
CA LYS A 93 2.60 5.26 13.80
C LYS A 93 2.52 3.89 13.12
N ILE A 94 1.30 3.47 12.78
CA ILE A 94 1.00 2.25 12.05
C ILE A 94 0.25 2.66 10.78
N ILE A 95 0.72 2.21 9.62
CA ILE A 95 0.10 2.51 8.32
C ILE A 95 -0.18 1.19 7.62
N ALA A 96 -1.45 0.91 7.36
CA ALA A 96 -1.88 -0.22 6.56
C ALA A 96 -2.15 0.21 5.13
N PHE A 97 -1.54 -0.47 4.16
CA PHE A 97 -1.77 -0.29 2.75
C PHE A 97 -2.55 -1.49 2.21
N ASP A 98 -3.68 -1.23 1.57
CA ASP A 98 -4.54 -2.25 0.96
C ASP A 98 -4.45 -2.20 -0.56
N GLU A 99 -3.82 -3.22 -1.15
CA GLU A 99 -3.52 -3.34 -2.59
C GLU A 99 -3.10 -2.02 -3.27
N PRO A 100 -2.07 -1.34 -2.75
CA PRO A 100 -1.82 0.06 -3.09
C PRO A 100 -1.31 0.25 -4.53
N THR A 101 -0.90 -0.78 -5.24
CA THR A 101 -0.26 -0.66 -6.56
C THR A 101 -1.17 -1.01 -7.74
N SER A 102 -2.41 -1.45 -7.48
CA SER A 102 -3.32 -2.00 -8.49
C SER A 102 -3.57 -1.07 -9.68
N SER A 103 -3.52 0.24 -9.48
CA SER A 103 -3.75 1.27 -10.50
C SER A 103 -2.52 2.12 -10.84
N LEU A 104 -1.32 1.69 -10.43
CA LEU A 104 -0.08 2.47 -10.58
C LEU A 104 0.79 1.97 -11.75
N SER A 105 1.48 2.92 -12.38
CA SER A 105 2.58 2.60 -13.31
C SER A 105 3.82 2.09 -12.54
N ALA A 106 4.73 1.37 -13.23
CA ALA A 106 5.96 0.87 -12.62
C ALA A 106 6.78 1.97 -11.92
N ARG A 107 6.89 3.16 -12.53
CA ARG A 107 7.58 4.31 -11.94
C ARG A 107 6.91 4.81 -10.65
N GLU A 108 5.59 4.80 -10.60
CA GLU A 108 4.83 5.20 -9.40
C GLU A 108 4.98 4.15 -8.29
N ILE A 109 5.02 2.86 -8.63
CA ILE A 109 5.30 1.76 -7.69
C ILE A 109 6.69 1.92 -7.06
N ASP A 110 7.72 2.19 -7.87
CA ASP A 110 9.08 2.42 -7.36
C ASP A 110 9.13 3.59 -6.37
N ASN A 111 8.39 4.66 -6.67
CA ASN A 111 8.30 5.81 -5.78
C ASN A 111 7.57 5.47 -4.46
N LEU A 112 6.46 4.74 -4.54
CA LEU A 112 5.76 4.22 -3.36
C LEU A 112 6.68 3.37 -2.49
N PHE A 113 7.47 2.47 -3.10
CA PHE A 113 8.39 1.60 -2.38
C PHE A 113 9.51 2.39 -1.69
N ARG A 114 10.04 3.42 -2.36
CA ARG A 114 11.00 4.34 -1.76
C ARG A 114 10.41 4.99 -0.51
N VAL A 115 9.20 5.55 -0.61
CA VAL A 115 8.49 6.18 0.50
C VAL A 115 8.24 5.18 1.65
N ILE A 116 7.73 3.99 1.36
CA ILE A 116 7.49 2.96 2.38
C ILE A 116 8.78 2.61 3.14
N ARG A 117 9.91 2.47 2.42
CA ARG A 117 11.22 2.21 3.04
C ARG A 117 11.70 3.38 3.90
N GLU A 118 11.45 4.61 3.50
CA GLU A 118 11.75 5.81 4.31
C GLU A 118 10.92 5.82 5.59
N LEU A 119 9.60 5.65 5.50
CA LEU A 119 8.71 5.59 6.66
C LEU A 119 9.09 4.47 7.63
N ARG A 120 9.47 3.31 7.10
CA ARG A 120 10.01 2.21 7.90
C ARG A 120 11.29 2.61 8.64
N LYS A 121 12.24 3.30 7.99
CA LYS A 121 13.48 3.79 8.62
C LYS A 121 13.20 4.79 9.75
N GLU A 122 12.11 5.54 9.65
CA GLU A 122 11.64 6.44 10.72
C GLU A 122 10.98 5.70 11.90
N GLY A 123 10.87 4.37 11.84
CA GLY A 123 10.29 3.55 12.90
C GLY A 123 8.76 3.43 12.82
N ARG A 124 8.15 3.76 11.66
CA ARG A 124 6.73 3.50 11.43
C ARG A 124 6.52 2.02 11.14
N VAL A 125 5.42 1.46 11.66
CA VAL A 125 4.99 0.08 11.37
C VAL A 125 4.17 0.09 10.10
N ILE A 126 4.53 -0.77 9.16
CA ILE A 126 3.83 -0.90 7.87
C ILE A 126 3.14 -2.25 7.82
N LEU A 127 1.83 -2.24 7.54
CA LEU A 127 1.08 -3.41 7.13
C LEU A 127 0.83 -3.27 5.64
N TYR A 128 1.21 -4.25 4.83
CA TYR A 128 1.10 -4.16 3.38
C TYR A 128 0.36 -5.38 2.85
N VAL A 129 -0.82 -5.17 2.29
CA VAL A 129 -1.64 -6.21 1.68
C VAL A 129 -1.38 -6.21 0.19
N SER A 130 -0.95 -7.35 -0.34
CA SER A 130 -0.72 -7.54 -1.77
C SER A 130 -0.76 -9.01 -2.12
N HIS A 131 -1.17 -9.31 -3.34
CA HIS A 131 -1.06 -10.63 -3.96
C HIS A 131 0.09 -10.69 -4.97
N ARG A 132 0.87 -9.59 -5.11
CA ARG A 132 1.96 -9.46 -6.08
C ARG A 132 3.29 -9.81 -5.43
N MET A 133 3.90 -10.87 -5.94
CA MET A 133 5.05 -11.51 -5.31
C MET A 133 6.29 -10.61 -5.25
N GLU A 134 6.54 -9.83 -6.30
CA GLU A 134 7.64 -8.85 -6.35
C GLU A 134 7.55 -7.84 -5.20
N GLU A 135 6.35 -7.40 -4.86
CA GLU A 135 6.11 -6.42 -3.80
C GLU A 135 6.31 -7.05 -2.42
N ILE A 136 5.76 -8.24 -2.25
CA ILE A 136 5.84 -9.01 -1.01
C ILE A 136 7.31 -9.23 -0.64
N PHE A 137 8.13 -9.73 -1.57
CA PHE A 137 9.55 -9.96 -1.29
C PHE A 137 10.37 -8.67 -1.16
N ALA A 138 9.99 -7.59 -1.85
CA ALA A 138 10.74 -6.33 -1.81
C ALA A 138 10.55 -5.51 -0.53
N LEU A 139 9.44 -5.72 0.19
CA LEU A 139 9.03 -4.87 1.32
C LEU A 139 8.96 -5.60 2.67
N SER A 140 8.67 -6.91 2.66
CA SER A 140 8.25 -7.62 3.87
C SER A 140 9.41 -8.04 4.76
N ASP A 141 9.24 -7.84 6.06
CA ASP A 141 10.07 -8.48 7.10
C ASP A 141 9.48 -9.81 7.57
N ALA A 142 8.16 -9.95 7.43
CA ALA A 142 7.41 -11.16 7.69
C ALA A 142 6.16 -11.16 6.79
N ILE A 143 5.69 -12.34 6.42
CA ILE A 143 4.53 -12.52 5.54
C ILE A 143 3.51 -13.38 6.26
N THR A 144 2.26 -12.94 6.32
CA THR A 144 1.16 -13.77 6.82
C THR A 144 0.19 -14.07 5.70
N VAL A 145 -0.03 -15.35 5.45
CA VAL A 145 -0.93 -15.83 4.40
C VAL A 145 -2.30 -16.16 4.98
N PHE A 146 -3.32 -15.61 4.35
CA PHE A 146 -4.72 -15.96 4.58
C PHE A 146 -5.30 -16.62 3.32
N LYS A 147 -6.13 -17.64 3.52
CA LYS A 147 -6.88 -18.33 2.46
C LYS A 147 -8.29 -18.62 2.95
N ASP A 148 -9.30 -18.30 2.13
CA ASP A 148 -10.71 -18.51 2.45
C ASP A 148 -11.12 -17.92 3.82
N GLY A 149 -10.57 -16.74 4.15
CA GLY A 149 -10.78 -16.04 5.41
C GLY A 149 -10.09 -16.68 6.63
N ARG A 150 -9.25 -17.70 6.42
CA ARG A 150 -8.54 -18.42 7.49
C ARG A 150 -7.04 -18.17 7.41
N TYR A 151 -6.41 -18.05 8.57
CA TYR A 151 -4.97 -18.05 8.69
C TYR A 151 -4.39 -19.37 8.18
N VAL A 152 -3.37 -19.28 7.32
CA VAL A 152 -2.63 -20.44 6.81
C VAL A 152 -1.30 -20.57 7.52
N LYS A 153 -0.44 -19.55 7.36
CA LYS A 153 0.94 -19.56 7.83
C LYS A 153 1.52 -18.16 7.91
N THR A 154 2.36 -17.91 8.91
CA THR A 154 3.26 -16.76 8.94
C THR A 154 4.69 -17.22 8.66
N PHE A 155 5.35 -16.54 7.74
CA PHE A 155 6.78 -16.64 7.46
C PHE A 155 7.50 -15.48 8.15
N THR A 156 8.42 -15.77 9.04
CA THR A 156 9.20 -14.76 9.79
C THR A 156 10.68 -14.73 9.40
N ASP A 157 11.17 -15.77 8.71
CA ASP A 157 12.54 -15.81 8.18
C ASP A 157 12.48 -15.72 6.65
N MET A 158 12.57 -14.49 6.15
CA MET A 158 12.49 -14.18 4.72
C MET A 158 13.60 -14.81 3.88
N GLN A 159 14.72 -15.24 4.49
CA GLN A 159 15.80 -15.92 3.75
C GLN A 159 15.45 -17.36 3.38
N GLN A 160 14.50 -17.97 4.11
CA GLN A 160 14.04 -19.34 3.88
C GLN A 160 12.71 -19.40 3.12
N VAL A 161 12.12 -18.24 2.79
CA VAL A 161 10.88 -18.20 2.01
C VAL A 161 11.22 -18.33 0.53
N ASP A 162 11.03 -19.53 0.01
CA ASP A 162 11.02 -19.75 -1.43
C ASP A 162 9.70 -19.25 -2.05
N HIS A 163 9.78 -18.76 -3.27
CA HIS A 163 8.65 -18.30 -4.08
C HIS A 163 7.57 -19.37 -4.16
N ASP A 164 7.97 -20.61 -4.45
CA ASP A 164 7.06 -21.73 -4.64
C ASP A 164 6.33 -22.12 -3.35
N ALA A 165 7.04 -22.10 -2.22
CA ALA A 165 6.46 -22.37 -0.91
C ALA A 165 5.40 -21.32 -0.52
N LEU A 166 5.63 -20.05 -0.88
CA LEU A 166 4.67 -18.98 -0.63
C LEU A 166 3.44 -19.10 -1.56
N VAL A 167 3.63 -19.38 -2.84
CA VAL A 167 2.54 -19.64 -3.80
C VAL A 167 1.68 -20.82 -3.34
N GLN A 168 2.30 -21.92 -2.92
CA GLN A 168 1.60 -23.08 -2.37
C GLN A 168 0.77 -22.70 -1.14
N ALA A 169 1.29 -21.87 -0.24
CA ALA A 169 0.53 -21.41 0.92
C ALA A 169 -0.67 -20.55 0.53
N MET A 170 -0.56 -19.73 -0.53
CA MET A 170 -1.63 -18.85 -1.01
C MET A 170 -2.75 -19.62 -1.73
N VAL A 171 -2.39 -20.54 -2.64
CA VAL A 171 -3.35 -21.26 -3.50
C VAL A 171 -3.84 -22.56 -2.83
N GLY A 172 -3.03 -23.16 -1.95
CA GLY A 172 -3.29 -24.43 -1.28
C GLY A 172 -3.48 -25.60 -2.25
N ARG A 173 -2.70 -25.65 -3.33
CA ARG A 173 -2.56 -26.77 -4.28
C ARG A 173 -1.08 -27.00 -4.58
N ASP A 174 -0.72 -28.23 -4.93
CA ASP A 174 0.62 -28.54 -5.44
C ASP A 174 0.84 -27.88 -6.82
N ILE A 175 2.03 -27.31 -7.04
CA ILE A 175 2.39 -26.54 -8.25
C ILE A 175 2.24 -27.37 -9.55
N GLY A 176 2.28 -28.70 -9.45
CA GLY A 176 2.06 -29.62 -10.57
C GLY A 176 0.73 -29.43 -11.30
N ASP A 177 -0.31 -28.94 -10.62
CA ASP A 177 -1.64 -28.75 -11.21
C ASP A 177 -1.76 -27.45 -12.03
N ILE A 178 -0.85 -26.48 -11.87
CA ILE A 178 -0.94 -25.16 -12.53
C ILE A 178 -0.59 -25.26 -14.02
N TYR A 179 0.29 -26.18 -14.40
CA TYR A 179 0.74 -26.35 -15.78
C TYR A 179 0.01 -27.45 -16.56
N GLY A 180 -0.93 -28.17 -15.94
CA GLY A 180 -1.69 -29.25 -16.59
C GLY A 180 -0.81 -30.28 -17.30
N TRP A 181 0.46 -30.40 -16.87
CA TRP A 181 1.42 -31.26 -17.54
C TRP A 181 1.06 -32.71 -17.24
N GLN A 182 0.57 -33.41 -18.25
CA GLN A 182 0.39 -34.85 -18.21
C GLN A 182 1.47 -35.50 -19.09
N PRO A 183 2.17 -36.54 -18.60
CA PRO A 183 3.06 -37.31 -19.46
C PRO A 183 2.25 -37.91 -20.60
N ARG A 184 2.59 -37.53 -21.85
CA ARG A 184 1.97 -38.11 -23.05
C ARG A 184 2.64 -39.46 -23.32
N SER A 185 1.84 -40.50 -23.49
CA SER A 185 2.32 -41.76 -24.07
C SER A 185 2.80 -41.47 -25.50
N TYR A 186 4.06 -41.80 -25.79
CA TYR A 186 4.56 -41.83 -27.17
C TYR A 186 3.66 -42.74 -27.99
N GLY A 187 3.17 -42.27 -29.14
CA GLY A 187 2.41 -43.11 -30.08
C GLY A 187 3.31 -44.23 -30.59
N GLU A 188 2.74 -45.42 -30.78
CA GLU A 188 3.46 -46.54 -31.39
C GLU A 188 3.99 -46.13 -32.78
N GLU A 189 5.28 -46.35 -33.01
CA GLU A 189 5.89 -46.15 -34.32
C GLU A 189 5.14 -47.00 -35.36
N PRO A 190 4.69 -46.41 -36.48
CA PRO A 190 4.04 -47.20 -37.52
C PRO A 190 5.05 -48.21 -38.04
N ALA A 191 4.68 -49.50 -37.96
CA ALA A 191 5.48 -50.59 -38.49
C ALA A 191 5.81 -50.32 -39.96
N ALA A 192 7.11 -50.25 -40.27
CA ALA A 192 7.59 -50.11 -41.64
C ALA A 192 7.11 -51.32 -42.46
N SER A 193 6.29 -51.05 -43.48
CA SER A 193 5.85 -51.98 -44.51
C SER A 193 6.90 -52.17 -45.59
#